data_AF-A0A2I0AR75-F1
#
_entry.id   AF-A0A2I0AR75-F1
#
_cell.length_a   1.000
_cell.length_b   1.000
_cell.length_c   1.000
_cell.angle_alpha   90.00
_cell.angle_beta   90.00
_cell.angle_gamma   90.00
#
_symmetry.space_group_name_H-M   'P 1'
#
loop_
_entity.id
_entity.type
_entity.pdbx_description
1 polymer ?
#
loop_
_entity_poly.entity_id
_entity_poly.type
_entity_poly.pdbx_seq_one_letter_code
_entity_poly.pdbx_strand_id
1 'polypeptide(L)'
;MILKKNMVFQRKLYGIYLRYRALQDYFKIKKYAKNLTWPADGKRRVFDRMMRHSTDSPQWKSFDIRFSNFAEDPRNLRLRLCTDGFNPHSVQSSQHNCWPVFLVIYNLPPNLCMKHKFIMLTLLISRPKQPEKR
;
A
#
# COMPACT_ATOMS: atom_id res chain seq x y z
N MET A 1 35.63 -7.45 -15.07
CA MET A 1 34.60 -8.42 -15.50
C MET A 1 33.24 -7.91 -15.02
N ILE A 2 32.25 -7.91 -15.90
CA ILE A 2 31.08 -7.02 -15.94
C ILE A 2 30.06 -7.25 -14.80
N LEU A 3 29.89 -6.27 -13.90
CA LEU A 3 28.72 -6.17 -13.01
C LEU A 3 27.54 -5.48 -13.74
N LYS A 4 27.05 -6.08 -14.83
CA LYS A 4 25.71 -5.75 -15.37
C LYS A 4 24.72 -6.83 -14.95
N LYS A 5 24.52 -7.00 -13.64
CA LYS A 5 23.35 -7.71 -13.10
C LYS A 5 22.28 -6.68 -12.72
N ASN A 6 21.37 -6.47 -13.68
CA ASN A 6 19.99 -6.01 -13.51
C ASN A 6 19.75 -4.70 -12.74
N MET A 7 20.09 -3.58 -13.38
CA MET A 7 19.68 -2.23 -12.98
C MET A 7 18.15 -2.09 -12.75
N VAL A 8 17.32 -2.86 -13.45
CA VAL A 8 15.86 -2.90 -13.26
C VAL A 8 15.48 -3.54 -11.91
N PHE A 9 16.16 -4.61 -11.50
CA PHE A 9 15.93 -5.26 -10.20
C PHE A 9 16.40 -4.38 -9.05
N GLN A 10 17.56 -3.75 -9.21
CA GLN A 10 18.11 -2.78 -8.25
C GLN A 10 17.18 -1.57 -8.06
N ARG A 11 16.62 -1.02 -9.14
CA ARG A 11 15.62 0.07 -9.07
C ARG A 11 14.32 -0.35 -8.38
N LYS A 12 13.84 -1.58 -8.59
CA LYS A 12 12.66 -2.13 -7.91
C LYS A 12 12.87 -2.24 -6.39
N LEU A 13 14.01 -2.80 -5.98
CA LEU A 13 14.40 -2.91 -4.57
C LEU A 13 14.58 -1.52 -3.92
N TYR A 14 15.26 -0.61 -4.61
CA TYR A 14 15.49 0.75 -4.11
C TYR A 14 14.17 1.53 -3.95
N GLY A 15 13.22 1.36 -4.88
CA GLY A 15 11.89 1.94 -4.79
C GLY A 15 11.12 1.49 -3.55
N ILE A 16 11.13 0.20 -3.24
CA ILE A 16 10.50 -0.33 -2.03
C ILE A 16 11.22 0.16 -0.77
N TYR A 17 12.55 0.17 -0.76
CA TYR A 17 13.37 0.63 0.37
C TYR A 17 13.12 2.10 0.71
N LEU A 18 13.09 3.00 -0.30
CA LEU A 18 12.78 4.42 -0.08
C LEU A 18 11.40 4.62 0.53
N ARG A 19 10.42 3.79 0.14
CA ARG A 19 9.05 3.86 0.67
C ARG A 19 8.98 3.36 2.11
N TYR A 20 9.72 2.30 2.44
CA TYR A 20 9.89 1.86 3.82
C TYR A 20 10.47 2.96 4.71
N ARG A 21 11.50 3.67 4.25
CA ARG A 21 12.06 4.83 4.96
C ARG A 21 11.04 5.95 5.18
N ALA A 22 10.25 6.28 4.15
CA ALA A 22 9.18 7.27 4.27
C ALA A 22 8.12 6.88 5.32
N LEU A 23 7.81 5.59 5.46
CA LEU A 23 6.91 5.11 6.51
C LEU A 23 7.49 5.32 7.92
N GLN A 24 8.79 5.10 8.10
CA GLN A 24 9.48 5.38 9.37
C GLN A 24 9.43 6.87 9.71
N ASP A 25 9.53 7.75 8.71
CA ASP A 25 9.46 9.20 8.93
C ASP A 25 8.07 9.65 9.40
N TYR A 26 6.98 8.97 9.01
CA TYR A 26 5.67 9.28 9.57
C TYR A 26 5.57 9.00 11.07
N PHE A 27 6.25 7.97 11.58
CA PHE A 27 6.25 7.69 13.01
C PHE A 27 7.02 8.74 13.83
N LYS A 28 7.94 9.49 13.22
CA LYS A 28 8.64 10.61 13.89
C LYS A 28 7.71 11.78 14.18
N ILE A 29 6.62 11.92 13.41
CA ILE A 29 5.65 12.99 13.59
C ILE A 29 4.56 12.51 14.56
N LYS A 30 4.52 13.07 15.78
CA LYS A 30 3.59 12.69 16.85
C LYS A 30 2.13 12.55 16.40
N LYS A 31 1.65 13.48 15.57
CA LYS A 31 0.28 13.46 15.01
C LYS A 31 0.04 12.22 14.12
N TYR A 32 0.99 11.86 13.28
CA TYR A 32 0.86 10.72 12.39
C TYR A 32 1.09 9.40 13.13
N ALA A 33 2.03 9.34 14.06
CA ALA A 33 2.23 8.16 14.91
C ALA A 33 0.93 7.73 15.59
N LYS A 34 0.20 8.68 16.20
CA LYS A 34 -1.13 8.42 16.80
C LYS A 34 -2.14 7.90 15.78
N ASN A 35 -2.18 8.49 14.60
CA ASN A 35 -3.10 8.03 13.54
C ASN A 35 -2.72 6.66 12.98
N LEU A 36 -1.43 6.29 12.99
CA LEU A 36 -0.93 4.99 12.54
C LEU A 36 -1.14 3.89 13.58
N THR A 37 -1.36 4.24 14.84
CA THR A 37 -1.79 3.31 15.90
C THR A 37 -3.29 3.36 16.15
N TRP A 38 -4.04 4.11 15.35
CA TRP A 38 -5.50 4.28 15.45
C TRP A 38 -6.30 2.97 15.63
N PRO A 39 -5.94 1.83 15.01
CA PRO A 39 -6.70 0.59 15.18
C PRO A 39 -6.66 0.04 16.61
N ALA A 40 -5.67 0.45 17.41
CA ALA A 40 -5.47 0.05 18.80
C ALA A 40 -5.99 1.09 19.81
N ASP A 41 -6.25 2.35 19.39
CA ASP A 41 -6.70 3.46 20.26
C ASP A 41 -8.11 3.27 20.87
N GLY A 42 -8.72 2.08 20.79
CA GLY A 42 -10.02 1.75 21.41
C GLY A 42 -11.24 2.38 20.75
N LYS A 43 -11.08 3.45 19.97
CA LYS A 43 -12.15 4.18 19.24
C LYS A 43 -12.77 3.43 18.06
N ARG A 44 -12.30 2.21 17.83
CA ARG A 44 -12.61 1.36 16.66
C ARG A 44 -14.02 0.78 16.66
N ARG A 45 -14.62 0.54 17.84
CA ARG A 45 -15.75 -0.40 17.94
C ARG A 45 -17.06 0.30 18.26
N VAL A 46 -17.74 0.76 17.22
CA VAL A 46 -19.21 0.78 17.24
C VAL A 46 -19.65 -0.58 16.69
N PHE A 47 -20.21 -1.45 17.54
CA PHE A 47 -20.65 -2.78 17.13
C PHE A 47 -22.07 -2.72 16.57
N ASP A 48 -22.22 -2.11 15.40
CA ASP A 48 -23.50 -1.98 14.70
C ASP A 48 -23.53 -2.81 13.40
N ARG A 49 -22.58 -3.74 13.25
CA ARG A 49 -22.43 -4.63 12.09
C ARG A 49 -22.15 -3.91 10.76
N MET A 50 -21.84 -2.61 10.78
CA MET A 50 -21.45 -1.86 9.57
C MET A 50 -19.93 -1.89 9.36
N MET A 51 -19.50 -2.15 8.12
CA MET A 51 -18.09 -2.07 7.74
C MET A 51 -17.75 -0.64 7.33
N ARG A 52 -17.03 0.11 8.17
CA ARG A 52 -16.62 1.50 7.90
C ARG A 52 -15.16 1.60 7.50
N HIS A 53 -14.38 0.61 7.89
CA HIS A 53 -12.97 0.54 7.63
C HIS A 53 -12.54 -0.88 7.25
N SER A 54 -11.41 -1.01 6.52
CA SER A 54 -10.82 -2.32 6.20
C SER A 54 -10.48 -3.13 7.46
N THR A 55 -10.25 -2.42 8.54
CA THR A 55 -10.05 -2.93 9.89
C THR A 55 -11.30 -3.62 10.48
N ASP A 56 -12.50 -3.33 10.01
CA ASP A 56 -13.73 -4.02 10.47
C ASP A 56 -13.96 -5.37 9.77
N SER A 57 -13.12 -5.68 8.77
CA SER A 57 -13.26 -6.88 7.97
C SER A 57 -12.93 -8.16 8.75
N PRO A 58 -13.61 -9.29 8.45
CA PRO A 58 -13.25 -10.60 8.98
C PRO A 58 -11.80 -10.99 8.68
N GLN A 59 -11.26 -10.53 7.55
CA GLN A 59 -9.87 -10.76 7.13
C GLN A 59 -8.88 -10.13 8.10
N TRP A 60 -9.17 -8.93 8.61
CA TRP A 60 -8.34 -8.29 9.63
C TRP A 60 -8.29 -9.12 10.91
N LYS A 61 -9.46 -9.57 11.41
CA LYS A 61 -9.53 -10.43 12.60
C LYS A 61 -8.80 -11.75 12.40
N SER A 62 -8.97 -12.37 11.24
CA SER A 62 -8.30 -13.64 10.89
C SER A 62 -6.79 -13.47 10.82
N PHE A 63 -6.31 -12.33 10.29
CA PHE A 63 -4.89 -11.99 10.28
C PHE A 63 -4.34 -11.78 11.69
N ASP A 64 -5.07 -11.08 12.56
CA ASP A 64 -4.66 -10.82 13.94
C ASP A 64 -4.57 -12.12 14.77
N ILE A 65 -5.47 -13.08 14.51
CA ILE A 65 -5.43 -14.41 15.12
C ILE A 65 -4.21 -15.20 14.61
N ARG A 66 -3.96 -15.16 13.29
CA ARG A 66 -2.86 -15.92 12.68
C ARG A 66 -1.48 -15.38 13.05
N PHE A 67 -1.37 -14.06 13.24
CA PHE A 67 -0.12 -13.37 13.53
C PHE A 67 -0.26 -12.55 14.82
N SER A 68 -0.51 -13.22 15.95
CA SER A 68 -0.72 -12.59 17.26
C SER A 68 0.43 -11.65 17.65
N ASN A 69 1.68 -12.09 17.49
CA ASN A 69 2.88 -11.31 17.80
C ASN A 69 2.97 -10.04 16.94
N PHE A 70 2.43 -10.07 15.71
CA PHE A 70 2.35 -8.90 14.86
C PHE A 70 1.22 -7.97 15.30
N ALA A 71 0.08 -8.53 15.69
CA ALA A 71 -1.08 -7.74 16.12
C ALA A 71 -0.86 -7.05 17.48
N GLU A 72 0.02 -7.60 18.33
CA GLU A 72 0.35 -7.07 19.66
C GLU A 72 1.02 -5.70 19.60
N ASP A 73 1.97 -5.47 18.69
CA ASP A 73 2.56 -4.13 18.51
C ASP A 73 1.68 -3.28 17.56
N PRO A 74 1.00 -2.23 18.05
CA PRO A 74 0.15 -1.38 17.22
C PRO A 74 0.93 -0.56 16.17
N ARG A 75 2.26 -0.48 16.29
CA ARG A 75 3.14 0.16 15.31
C ARG A 75 3.37 -0.72 14.08
N ASN A 76 3.00 -1.99 14.13
CA ASN A 76 3.05 -2.88 12.97
C ASN A 76 2.01 -2.44 11.92
N LEU A 77 2.51 -1.86 10.83
CA LEU A 77 1.68 -1.35 9.74
C LEU A 77 1.15 -2.48 8.87
N ARG A 78 -0.17 -2.49 8.65
CA ARG A 78 -0.83 -3.30 7.63
C ARG A 78 -0.94 -2.47 6.36
N LEU A 79 -0.23 -2.93 5.33
CA LEU A 79 -0.15 -2.26 4.04
C LEU A 79 -0.88 -3.07 2.98
N ARG A 80 -1.51 -2.41 2.02
CA ARG A 80 -2.09 -3.06 0.84
C ARG A 80 -1.41 -2.59 -0.42
N LEU A 81 -1.11 -3.55 -1.30
CA LEU A 81 -0.75 -3.29 -2.68
C LEU A 81 -2.03 -3.25 -3.52
N CYS A 82 -2.21 -2.18 -4.28
CA CYS A 82 -3.29 -2.04 -5.25
C CYS A 82 -2.68 -1.78 -6.62
N THR A 83 -3.18 -2.47 -7.64
CA THR A 83 -2.80 -2.20 -9.03
C THR A 83 -4.04 -1.68 -9.75
N ASP A 84 -3.99 -0.46 -10.23
CA ASP A 84 -5.02 0.08 -11.12
C ASP A 84 -4.47 0.07 -12.55
N GLY A 85 -5.25 -0.42 -13.50
CA GLY A 85 -4.82 -0.54 -14.89
C GLY A 85 -4.87 0.80 -15.59
N PHE A 86 -3.79 1.58 -15.55
CA PHE A 86 -3.74 2.89 -16.21
C PHE A 86 -3.12 2.77 -17.61
N ASN A 87 -3.82 3.24 -18.65
CA ASN A 87 -3.22 3.45 -19.97
C ASN A 87 -2.93 4.97 -20.13
N PRO A 88 -1.71 5.45 -19.85
CA PRO A 88 -1.39 6.87 -19.97
C PRO A 88 -1.44 7.38 -21.42
N HIS A 89 -1.52 6.49 -22.41
CA HIS A 89 -1.56 6.85 -23.82
C HIS A 89 -2.95 6.86 -24.45
N SER A 90 -4.00 6.59 -23.64
CA SER A 90 -5.47 6.63 -23.86
C SER A 90 -6.05 6.31 -25.25
N VAL A 91 -5.46 6.69 -26.37
CA VAL A 91 -5.87 6.36 -27.75
C VAL A 91 -4.67 6.28 -28.74
N GLN A 92 -3.50 6.88 -28.47
CA GLN A 92 -2.48 7.18 -29.50
C GLN A 92 -1.25 6.26 -29.54
N SER A 93 -1.07 5.35 -28.57
CA SER A 93 0.02 4.37 -28.59
C SER A 93 -0.49 3.02 -28.08
N SER A 94 -0.70 2.08 -28.99
CA SER A 94 -1.17 0.71 -28.73
C SER A 94 -0.06 -0.26 -28.29
N GLN A 95 1.16 0.23 -28.09
CA GLN A 95 2.34 -0.64 -27.98
C GLN A 95 2.73 -0.99 -26.53
N HIS A 96 2.42 -0.15 -25.54
CA HIS A 96 2.90 -0.32 -24.15
C HIS A 96 1.84 0.06 -23.11
N ASN A 97 1.47 -0.91 -22.27
CA ASN A 97 0.60 -0.67 -21.11
C ASN A 97 1.46 -0.65 -19.84
N CYS A 98 1.19 0.27 -18.91
CA CYS A 98 1.92 0.38 -17.65
C CYS A 98 0.97 0.27 -16.46
N TRP A 99 1.19 -0.70 -15.57
CA TRP A 99 0.37 -0.90 -14.39
C TRP A 99 1.05 -0.26 -13.18
N PRO A 100 0.55 0.88 -12.68
CA PRO A 100 1.00 1.43 -11.41
C PRO A 100 0.62 0.51 -10.26
N VAL A 101 1.57 0.23 -9.38
CA VAL A 101 1.38 -0.47 -8.10
C VAL A 101 1.44 0.57 -6.99
N PHE A 102 0.32 0.78 -6.33
CA PHE A 102 0.18 1.66 -5.19
C PHE A 102 0.27 0.89 -3.88
N LEU A 103 0.85 1.53 -2.87
CA LEU A 103 0.91 1.07 -1.49
C LEU A 103 0.03 1.98 -0.64
N VAL A 104 -0.91 1.38 0.09
CA VAL A 104 -1.88 2.09 0.94
C VAL A 104 -1.71 1.63 2.39
N ILE A 105 -1.71 2.58 3.32
CA ILE A 105 -1.56 2.31 4.76
C ILE A 105 -2.94 2.17 5.40
N TYR A 106 -3.31 0.94 5.78
CA TYR A 106 -4.61 0.66 6.39
C TYR A 106 -4.66 0.79 7.91
N ASN A 107 -3.59 1.23 8.56
CA ASN A 107 -3.70 1.56 9.97
C ASN A 107 -4.34 2.93 10.19
N LEU A 108 -4.35 3.80 9.18
CA LEU A 108 -4.90 5.14 9.30
C LEU A 108 -6.42 5.11 9.49
N PRO A 109 -7.02 6.11 10.16
CA PRO A 109 -8.46 6.23 10.24
C PRO A 109 -9.10 6.44 8.86
N PRO A 110 -10.40 6.15 8.69
CA PRO A 110 -11.11 6.24 7.40
C PRO A 110 -10.92 7.56 6.67
N ASN A 111 -10.87 8.67 7.41
CA ASN A 111 -10.73 10.02 6.85
C ASN A 111 -9.34 10.30 6.24
N LEU A 112 -8.33 9.48 6.59
CA LEU A 112 -6.94 9.66 6.19
C LEU A 112 -6.44 8.54 5.26
N CYS A 113 -6.92 7.31 5.38
CA CYS A 113 -6.35 6.16 4.65
C CYS A 113 -6.38 6.31 3.12
N MET A 114 -7.36 7.05 2.58
CA MET A 114 -7.50 7.30 1.14
C MET A 114 -6.94 8.67 0.70
N LYS A 115 -6.29 9.44 1.57
CA LYS A 115 -5.68 10.71 1.18
C LYS A 115 -4.42 10.44 0.35
N HIS A 116 -4.23 11.20 -0.73
CA HIS A 116 -3.08 11.09 -1.63
C HIS A 116 -1.72 11.01 -0.90
N LYS A 117 -1.54 11.76 0.21
CA LYS A 117 -0.31 11.72 1.02
C LYS A 117 0.04 10.33 1.57
N PHE A 118 -0.94 9.46 1.79
CA PHE A 118 -0.75 8.12 2.37
C PHE A 118 -0.91 6.99 1.35
N ILE A 119 -1.08 7.34 0.07
CA ILE A 119 -1.06 6.42 -1.06
C ILE A 119 0.25 6.66 -1.80
N MET A 120 1.10 5.64 -1.90
CA MET A 120 2.40 5.77 -2.52
C MET A 120 2.52 4.92 -3.77
N LEU A 121 2.92 5.49 -4.90
CA LEU A 121 3.35 4.71 -6.06
C LEU A 121 4.67 3.99 -5.71
N THR A 122 4.66 2.66 -5.76
CA THR A 122 5.82 1.81 -5.41
C THR A 122 6.52 1.24 -6.63
N LEU A 123 5.76 0.88 -7.66
CA LEU A 123 6.28 0.24 -8.85
C LEU A 123 5.44 0.63 -10.06
N LEU A 124 6.09 0.80 -11.21
CA LEU A 124 5.43 0.86 -12.51
C LEU A 124 5.82 -0.39 -13.29
N ILE A 125 4.86 -1.27 -13.56
CA ILE A 125 5.08 -2.51 -14.31
C ILE A 125 4.75 -2.22 -15.77
N SER A 126 5.78 -2.13 -16.63
CA SER A 126 5.56 -2.09 -18.07
C SER A 126 5.18 -3.49 -18.56
N ARG A 127 4.09 -3.57 -19.35
CA ARG A 127 3.62 -4.77 -20.02
C ARG A 127 3.79 -4.59 -21.53
N PRO A 128 4.43 -5.54 -22.23
CA PRO A 128 4.49 -5.53 -23.68
C PRO A 128 3.12 -5.89 -24.26
N LYS A 129 2.55 -4.97 -25.05
CA LYS A 129 1.30 -5.06 -25.84
C LYS A 129 -0.02 -5.36 -25.10
N GLN A 130 -1.06 -4.64 -25.51
CA GLN A 130 -2.45 -4.95 -25.22
C GLN A 130 -2.90 -6.14 -26.09
N PRO A 131 -3.73 -7.08 -25.60
CA PRO A 131 -4.35 -8.06 -26.48
C PRO A 131 -5.19 -7.32 -27.54
N GLU A 132 -4.95 -7.63 -28.81
CA GLU A 132 -5.74 -7.08 -29.91
C GLU A 132 -7.23 -7.40 -29.67
N LYS A 133 -8.08 -6.40 -29.88
CA LYS A 133 -9.52 -6.60 -29.86
C LYS A 133 -9.85 -7.58 -30.99
N ARG A 134 -10.33 -8.77 -30.63
CA ARG A 134 -11.06 -9.65 -31.56
C ARG A 134 -12.45 -9.08 -31.81
#